data_AF-A0A1X7K5S7-F1
#
_entry.id   AF-A0A1X7K5S7-F1
#
_cell.length_a   1.000
_cell.length_b   1.000
_cell.length_c   1.000
_cell.angle_alpha   90.00
_cell.angle_beta   90.00
_cell.angle_gamma   90.00
#
_symmetry.space_group_name_H-M   'P 1'
#
loop_
_entity.id
_entity.type
_entity.pdbx_description
1 polymer ?
#
loop_
_entity_poly.entity_id
_entity_poly.type
_entity_poly.pdbx_seq_one_letter_code
_entity_poly.pdbx_strand_id
1 'polypeptide(L)'
;MIALREKPTETLAKIAKYTPWQVERKFEAYLRASEELDSLQSSERYFEKEYPGNDRDKHLAEIRKMIGQMESIIAGLSCPRTIGRLCRENMEMTIDFISLLVNDLRRYLILDRMITDSGIQVLSNLIVSTYPALTLEEIAVCFAQAKKGFYGEDYQRLDGSTVMKWLRLYIEDKHERLANKHYSNEVQYKAGKEMGRSERGESLKVFLDKATGAVLLMQANSEKK
;
A
#
# COMPACT_ATOMS: atom_id res chain seq x y z
N MET A 1 -8.86 3.38 11.35
CA MET A 1 -8.23 3.67 12.67
C MET A 1 -9.04 3.14 13.86
N ILE A 2 -10.37 3.11 13.82
CA ILE A 2 -11.20 2.54 14.91
C ILE A 2 -10.85 1.05 15.19
N ALA A 3 -10.66 0.24 14.14
CA ALA A 3 -10.31 -1.19 14.28
C ALA A 3 -8.95 -1.49 14.94
N LEU A 4 -8.01 -0.53 14.94
CA LEU A 4 -6.69 -0.70 15.55
C LEU A 4 -6.69 -0.43 17.06
N ARG A 5 -7.70 0.27 17.59
CA ARG A 5 -7.82 0.61 19.02
C ARG A 5 -8.29 -0.56 19.87
N GLU A 6 -9.12 -1.44 19.33
CA GLU A 6 -9.82 -2.44 20.15
C GLU A 6 -9.01 -3.73 20.31
N LYS A 7 -8.22 -4.13 19.30
CA LYS A 7 -7.42 -5.36 19.33
C LYS A 7 -6.14 -5.25 18.47
N PRO A 8 -5.11 -4.56 18.96
CA PRO A 8 -3.92 -4.28 18.17
C PRO A 8 -3.18 -5.56 17.78
N THR A 9 -3.10 -6.57 18.65
CA THR A 9 -2.43 -7.86 18.38
C THR A 9 -3.11 -8.67 17.27
N GLU A 10 -4.46 -8.72 17.24
CA GLU A 10 -5.20 -9.43 16.17
C GLU A 10 -5.05 -8.73 14.82
N THR A 11 -5.03 -7.40 14.81
CA THR A 11 -4.84 -6.61 13.59
C THR A 11 -3.41 -6.74 13.06
N LEU A 12 -2.41 -6.72 13.94
CA LEU A 12 -1.02 -6.98 13.59
C LEU A 12 -0.81 -8.41 13.07
N ALA A 13 -1.45 -9.41 13.67
CA ALA A 13 -1.41 -10.79 13.20
C ALA A 13 -2.07 -10.96 11.81
N LYS A 14 -3.13 -10.21 11.51
CA LYS A 14 -3.73 -10.18 10.17
C LYS A 14 -2.79 -9.54 9.14
N ILE A 15 -2.07 -8.49 9.52
CA ILE A 15 -1.10 -7.80 8.66
C ILE A 15 0.13 -8.68 8.39
N ALA A 16 0.63 -9.40 9.39
CA ALA A 16 1.78 -10.29 9.27
C ALA A 16 1.57 -11.50 8.32
N LYS A 17 0.33 -11.75 7.88
CA LYS A 17 0.02 -12.77 6.85
C LYS A 17 0.42 -12.34 5.45
N TYR A 18 0.62 -11.05 5.21
CA TYR A 18 0.92 -10.55 3.88
C TYR A 18 2.40 -10.70 3.52
N THR A 19 2.68 -10.98 2.25
CA THR A 19 4.01 -10.83 1.66
C THR A 19 4.26 -9.37 1.26
N PRO A 20 5.52 -8.95 1.04
CA PRO A 20 5.81 -7.59 0.57
C PRO A 20 5.04 -7.24 -0.71
N TRP A 21 5.02 -8.16 -1.69
CA TRP A 21 4.25 -8.03 -2.93
C TRP A 21 2.74 -7.82 -2.71
N GLN A 22 2.16 -8.47 -1.70
CA GLN A 22 0.73 -8.31 -1.39
C GLN A 22 0.45 -6.94 -0.78
N VAL A 23 1.33 -6.43 0.08
CA VAL A 23 1.21 -5.06 0.62
C VAL A 23 1.34 -4.02 -0.50
N GLU A 24 2.38 -4.15 -1.32
CA GLU A 24 2.61 -3.26 -2.48
C GLU A 24 1.41 -3.26 -3.44
N ARG A 25 0.87 -4.43 -3.78
CA ARG A 25 -0.31 -4.54 -4.65
C ARG A 25 -1.55 -3.89 -4.05
N LYS A 26 -1.75 -3.99 -2.73
CA LYS A 26 -2.86 -3.30 -2.04
C LYS A 26 -2.71 -1.78 -2.12
N PHE A 27 -1.51 -1.28 -1.88
CA PHE A 27 -1.22 0.16 -1.94
C PHE A 27 -1.36 0.70 -3.36
N GLU A 28 -0.90 -0.04 -4.36
CA GLU A 28 -1.09 0.33 -5.76
C GLU A 28 -2.56 0.31 -6.19
N ALA A 29 -3.34 -0.66 -5.74
CA ALA A 29 -4.77 -0.69 -6.03
C ALA A 29 -5.47 0.55 -5.48
N TYR A 30 -5.12 0.98 -4.27
CA TYR A 30 -5.62 2.23 -3.70
C TYR A 30 -5.17 3.44 -4.53
N LEU A 31 -3.88 3.54 -4.88
CA LEU A 31 -3.34 4.68 -5.64
C LEU A 31 -4.01 4.80 -7.00
N ARG A 32 -4.12 3.71 -7.77
CA ARG A 32 -4.79 3.71 -9.08
C ARG A 32 -6.25 4.12 -8.97
N ALA A 33 -6.97 3.58 -7.98
CA ALA A 33 -8.35 3.94 -7.77
C ALA A 33 -8.50 5.44 -7.42
N SER A 34 -7.57 5.99 -6.62
CA SER A 34 -7.53 7.42 -6.29
C SER A 34 -7.22 8.29 -7.50
N GLU A 35 -6.25 7.90 -8.34
CA GLU A 35 -5.90 8.62 -9.58
C GLU A 35 -7.07 8.65 -10.57
N GLU A 36 -7.78 7.52 -10.71
CA GLU A 36 -8.96 7.42 -11.55
C GLU A 36 -10.12 8.26 -11.00
N LEU A 37 -10.33 8.29 -9.69
CA LEU A 37 -11.28 9.19 -9.05
C LEU A 37 -10.93 10.67 -9.32
N ASP A 38 -9.66 11.07 -9.17
CA ASP A 38 -9.21 12.44 -9.45
C ASP A 38 -9.43 12.82 -10.92
N SER A 39 -9.22 11.88 -11.85
CA SER A 39 -9.50 12.06 -13.28
C SER A 39 -10.99 12.24 -13.56
N LEU A 40 -11.85 11.45 -12.92
CA LEU A 40 -13.30 11.57 -13.03
C LEU A 40 -13.80 12.89 -12.45
N GLN A 41 -13.30 13.31 -11.28
CA GLN A 41 -13.63 14.60 -10.68
C GLN A 41 -13.15 15.79 -11.53
N SER A 42 -12.00 15.65 -12.18
CA SER A 42 -11.51 16.66 -13.14
C SER A 42 -12.43 16.73 -14.36
N SER A 43 -12.90 15.59 -14.85
CA SER A 43 -13.86 15.50 -15.96
C SER A 43 -15.21 16.11 -15.57
N GLU A 44 -15.72 15.82 -14.37
CA GLU A 44 -16.94 16.44 -13.84
C GLU A 44 -16.85 17.98 -13.87
N ARG A 45 -15.75 18.54 -13.36
CA ARG A 45 -15.53 20.01 -13.38
C ARG A 45 -15.53 20.58 -14.79
N TYR A 46 -14.92 19.89 -15.76
CA TYR A 46 -14.92 20.30 -17.16
C TYR A 46 -16.34 20.29 -17.74
N PHE A 47 -17.09 19.21 -17.57
CA PHE A 47 -18.46 19.11 -18.05
C PHE A 47 -19.41 20.12 -17.37
N GLU A 48 -19.15 20.49 -16.12
CA GLU A 48 -19.93 21.51 -15.41
C GLU A 48 -19.65 22.95 -15.89
N LYS A 49 -18.42 23.27 -16.28
CA LYS A 49 -18.02 24.67 -16.51
C LYS A 49 -17.73 25.02 -17.95
N GLU A 50 -17.22 24.08 -18.72
CA GLU A 50 -16.58 24.34 -20.01
C GLU A 50 -17.23 23.61 -21.18
N TYR A 51 -18.07 22.59 -20.93
CA TYR A 51 -18.68 21.81 -21.99
C TYR A 51 -19.92 22.49 -22.60
N PRO A 52 -19.91 22.81 -23.91
CA PRO A 52 -20.98 23.56 -24.58
C PRO A 52 -22.09 22.68 -25.21
N GLY A 53 -21.99 21.35 -25.12
CA GLY A 53 -22.92 20.43 -25.80
C GLY A 53 -24.23 20.17 -25.06
N ASN A 54 -25.29 19.86 -25.79
CA ASN A 54 -26.63 19.55 -25.24
C ASN A 54 -26.69 18.24 -24.45
N ASP A 55 -25.73 17.33 -24.63
CA ASP A 55 -25.65 16.05 -23.90
C ASP A 55 -24.97 16.17 -22.52
N ARG A 56 -24.69 17.39 -22.07
CA ARG A 56 -23.99 17.71 -20.82
C ARG A 56 -24.57 16.96 -19.62
N ASP A 57 -25.88 17.05 -19.40
CA ASP A 57 -26.51 16.47 -18.20
C ASP A 57 -26.42 14.94 -18.19
N LYS A 58 -26.48 14.32 -19.37
CA LYS A 58 -26.31 12.87 -19.51
C LYS A 58 -24.88 12.45 -19.14
N HIS A 59 -23.87 13.14 -19.66
CA HIS A 59 -22.47 12.86 -19.32
C HIS A 59 -22.16 13.13 -17.85
N LEU A 60 -22.70 14.20 -17.26
CA LEU A 60 -22.55 14.47 -15.83
C LEU A 60 -23.18 13.38 -14.96
N ALA A 61 -24.37 12.88 -15.33
CA ALA A 61 -25.01 11.79 -14.62
C ALA A 61 -24.18 10.49 -14.67
N GLU A 62 -23.60 10.17 -15.82
CA GLU A 62 -22.69 9.03 -15.99
C GLU A 62 -21.40 9.18 -15.16
N ILE A 63 -20.75 10.34 -15.23
CA ILE A 63 -19.51 10.63 -14.48
C ILE A 63 -19.76 10.55 -12.97
N ARG A 64 -20.84 11.17 -12.47
CA ARG A 64 -21.19 11.11 -11.04
C ARG A 64 -21.47 9.70 -10.55
N LYS A 65 -22.11 8.87 -11.38
CA LYS A 65 -22.31 7.45 -11.08
C LYS A 65 -20.97 6.72 -10.96
N MET A 66 -20.04 6.97 -11.88
CA MET A 66 -18.69 6.39 -11.82
C MET A 66 -17.91 6.87 -10.61
N ILE A 67 -17.98 8.17 -10.26
CA ILE A 67 -17.40 8.73 -9.03
C ILE A 67 -17.91 7.97 -7.81
N GLY A 68 -19.23 7.81 -7.65
CA GLY A 68 -19.80 7.08 -6.52
C GLY A 68 -19.37 5.62 -6.45
N GLN A 69 -19.21 4.95 -7.59
CA GLN A 69 -18.66 3.59 -7.66
C GLN A 69 -17.20 3.55 -7.19
N MET A 70 -16.38 4.49 -7.64
CA MET A 70 -14.96 4.58 -7.27
C MET A 70 -14.77 4.93 -5.80
N GLU A 71 -15.57 5.84 -5.25
CA GLU A 71 -15.57 6.15 -3.81
C GLU A 71 -15.90 4.90 -2.97
N SER A 72 -16.88 4.10 -3.41
CA SER A 72 -17.20 2.83 -2.75
C SER A 72 -16.04 1.82 -2.83
N ILE A 73 -15.32 1.76 -3.95
CA ILE A 73 -14.14 0.90 -4.08
C ILE A 73 -13.03 1.37 -3.14
N ILE A 74 -12.71 2.66 -3.14
CA ILE A 74 -11.67 3.26 -2.30
C ILE A 74 -11.99 3.05 -0.82
N ALA A 75 -13.25 3.19 -0.41
CA ALA A 75 -13.69 2.93 0.96
C ALA A 75 -13.42 1.49 1.42
N GLY A 76 -13.44 0.51 0.50
CA GLY A 76 -13.09 -0.88 0.76
C GLY A 76 -11.59 -1.19 0.72
N LEU A 77 -10.76 -0.26 0.23
CA LEU A 77 -9.32 -0.44 0.10
C LEU A 77 -8.55 0.11 1.30
N SER A 78 -7.35 -0.43 1.50
CA SER A 78 -6.44 0.03 2.55
C SER A 78 -5.64 1.24 2.05
N CYS A 79 -5.94 2.43 2.58
CA CYS A 79 -5.14 3.63 2.32
C CYS A 79 -3.72 3.46 2.91
N PRO A 80 -2.64 3.56 2.10
CA PRO A 80 -1.29 3.57 2.62
C PRO A 80 -1.08 4.82 3.49
N ARG A 81 -0.78 4.61 4.78
CA ARG A 81 -0.44 5.69 5.71
C ARG A 81 0.99 5.52 6.19
N THR A 82 1.84 6.44 5.75
CA THR A 82 3.24 6.46 6.18
C THR A 82 3.33 6.83 7.66
N ILE A 83 4.38 6.38 8.33
CA ILE A 83 4.69 6.71 9.72
C ILE A 83 4.78 8.21 9.90
N GLY A 84 5.37 8.93 8.94
CA GLY A 84 5.42 10.39 8.96
C GLY A 84 4.03 11.04 8.97
N ARG A 85 3.06 10.48 8.24
CA ARG A 85 1.66 10.95 8.29
C ARG A 85 1.00 10.59 9.62
N LEU A 86 1.16 9.36 10.08
CA LEU A 86 0.60 8.90 11.35
C LEU A 86 1.14 9.70 12.54
N CYS A 87 2.42 10.08 12.54
CA CYS A 87 3.01 10.88 13.61
C CYS A 87 2.46 12.30 13.67
N ARG A 88 2.07 12.88 12.53
CA ARG A 88 1.38 14.19 12.51
C ARG A 88 -0.03 14.10 13.08
N GLU A 89 -0.68 12.93 12.95
CA GLU A 89 -2.01 12.68 13.52
C GLU A 89 -1.92 12.37 15.01
N ASN A 90 -1.07 11.41 15.39
CA ASN A 90 -0.80 11.03 16.77
C ASN A 90 0.56 10.30 16.88
N MET A 91 1.58 11.02 17.33
CA MET A 91 2.94 10.48 17.48
C MET A 91 3.04 9.39 18.55
N GLU A 92 2.46 9.61 19.73
CA GLU A 92 2.51 8.68 20.86
C GLU A 92 1.92 7.32 20.46
N MET A 93 0.74 7.32 19.86
CA MET A 93 0.09 6.11 19.38
C MET A 93 0.92 5.39 18.31
N THR A 94 1.59 6.13 17.43
CA THR A 94 2.45 5.52 16.38
C THR A 94 3.65 4.82 17.00
N ILE A 95 4.29 5.44 18.00
CA ILE A 95 5.40 4.85 18.75
C ILE A 95 4.94 3.61 19.51
N ASP A 96 3.75 3.63 20.13
CA ASP A 96 3.19 2.48 20.84
C ASP A 96 2.95 1.29 19.90
N PHE A 97 2.46 1.54 18.68
CA PHE A 97 2.29 0.49 17.68
C PHE A 97 3.62 -0.15 17.26
N ILE A 98 4.65 0.66 17.04
CA ILE A 98 5.98 0.15 16.69
C ILE A 98 6.57 -0.61 17.88
N SER A 99 6.39 -0.12 19.10
CA SER A 99 6.83 -0.80 20.32
C SER A 99 6.16 -2.16 20.48
N LEU A 100 4.86 -2.25 20.17
CA LEU A 100 4.13 -3.50 20.18
C LEU A 100 4.67 -4.50 19.13
N LEU A 101 4.99 -4.02 17.92
CA LEU A 101 5.60 -4.83 16.87
C LEU A 101 6.98 -5.37 17.26
N VAL A 102 7.84 -4.53 17.85
CA VAL A 102 9.16 -4.94 18.33
C VAL A 102 9.03 -5.91 19.51
N ASN A 103 8.09 -5.68 20.43
CA ASN A 103 7.86 -6.57 21.56
C ASN A 103 7.34 -7.95 21.10
N ASP A 104 6.48 -7.99 20.08
CA ASP A 104 6.03 -9.24 19.45
C ASP A 104 7.20 -10.00 18.80
N LEU A 105 8.13 -9.29 18.18
CA LEU A 105 9.37 -9.87 17.65
C LEU A 105 10.26 -10.45 18.77
N ARG A 106 10.43 -9.71 19.86
CA ARG A 106 11.13 -10.16 21.07
C ARG A 106 10.50 -11.43 21.65
N ARG A 107 9.17 -11.49 21.78
CA ARG A 107 8.49 -12.67 22.31
C ARG A 107 8.67 -13.92 21.43
N TYR A 108 8.83 -13.74 20.12
CA TYR A 108 8.98 -14.85 19.18
C TYR A 108 10.40 -15.43 19.16
N LEU A 109 11.43 -14.59 19.13
CA LEU A 109 12.80 -15.05 18.87
C LEU A 109 13.48 -15.71 20.08
N ILE A 110 13.06 -15.43 21.31
CA ILE A 110 13.58 -16.01 22.58
C ILE A 110 15.12 -16.20 22.54
N LEU A 111 15.86 -15.11 22.30
CA LEU A 111 17.31 -15.14 22.20
C LEU A 111 17.97 -14.87 23.58
N ASP A 112 19.25 -15.19 23.72
CA ASP A 112 20.00 -15.01 24.96
C ASP A 112 20.15 -13.53 25.37
N ARG A 113 20.32 -12.63 24.37
CA ARG A 113 20.45 -11.19 24.60
C ARG A 113 19.29 -10.42 23.97
N MET A 114 18.32 -10.05 24.79
CA MET A 114 17.11 -9.36 24.37
C MET A 114 17.09 -7.90 24.77
N ILE A 115 16.52 -7.08 23.89
CA ILE A 115 16.23 -5.68 24.16
C ILE A 115 15.25 -5.53 25.34
N THR A 116 15.55 -4.60 26.25
CA THR A 116 14.70 -4.24 27.40
C THR A 116 13.48 -3.45 26.96
N ASP A 117 12.45 -3.33 27.82
CA ASP A 117 11.27 -2.51 27.51
C ASP A 117 11.61 -1.04 27.25
N SER A 118 12.51 -0.47 28.06
CA SER A 118 13.05 0.88 27.83
C SER A 118 13.80 0.98 26.50
N GLY A 119 14.56 -0.05 26.13
CA GLY A 119 15.25 -0.13 24.85
C GLY A 119 14.28 -0.17 23.67
N ILE A 120 13.16 -0.88 23.79
CA ILE A 120 12.10 -0.92 22.77
C ILE A 120 11.51 0.47 22.54
N GLN A 121 11.26 1.24 23.62
CA GLN A 121 10.72 2.59 23.48
C GLN A 121 11.69 3.52 22.75
N VAL A 122 12.98 3.46 23.10
CA VAL A 122 14.04 4.25 22.43
C VAL A 122 14.18 3.83 20.97
N LEU A 123 14.18 2.53 20.69
CA LEU A 123 14.25 2.00 19.33
C LEU A 123 13.04 2.41 18.49
N SER A 124 11.84 2.40 19.05
CA SER A 124 10.63 2.78 18.34
C SER A 124 10.64 4.25 17.93
N ASN A 125 11.13 5.13 18.81
CA ASN A 125 11.39 6.53 18.46
C ASN A 125 12.42 6.66 17.33
N LEU A 126 13.50 5.88 17.40
CA LEU A 126 14.53 5.88 16.37
C LEU A 126 13.96 5.43 15.01
N ILE A 127 13.15 4.36 14.97
CA ILE A 127 12.48 3.88 13.77
C ILE A 127 11.59 4.97 13.16
N VAL A 128 10.78 5.65 13.98
CA VAL A 128 9.91 6.75 13.53
C VAL A 128 10.70 7.86 12.87
N SER A 129 11.80 8.28 13.50
CA SER A 129 12.64 9.37 12.99
C SER A 129 13.42 8.97 11.72
N THR A 130 13.85 7.71 11.63
CA THR A 130 14.73 7.24 10.55
C THR A 130 13.95 6.83 9.30
N TYR A 131 12.77 6.25 9.47
CA TYR A 131 11.99 5.66 8.38
C TYR A 131 10.58 6.25 8.25
N PRO A 132 10.42 7.58 8.16
CA PRO A 132 9.09 8.22 8.11
C PRO A 132 8.28 7.84 6.85
N ALA A 133 8.93 7.33 5.80
CA ALA A 133 8.30 6.92 4.55
C ALA A 133 7.69 5.50 4.59
N LEU A 134 8.07 4.66 5.56
CA LEU A 134 7.47 3.33 5.71
C LEU A 134 6.06 3.45 6.31
N THR A 135 5.22 2.44 6.07
CA THR A 135 3.93 2.23 6.73
C THR A 135 4.06 1.24 7.89
N LEU A 136 3.08 1.22 8.81
CA LEU A 136 3.06 0.21 9.88
C LEU A 136 2.94 -1.22 9.32
N GLU A 137 2.21 -1.37 8.21
CA GLU A 137 2.07 -2.64 7.50
C GLU A 137 3.41 -3.15 6.95
N GLU A 138 4.23 -2.27 6.41
CA GLU A 138 5.55 -2.63 5.90
C GLU A 138 6.51 -3.03 7.03
N ILE A 139 6.49 -2.34 8.17
CA ILE A 139 7.26 -2.76 9.36
C ILE A 139 6.82 -4.16 9.82
N ALA A 140 5.51 -4.39 9.90
CA ALA A 140 4.97 -5.68 10.31
C ALA A 140 5.39 -6.82 9.36
N VAL A 141 5.38 -6.58 8.04
CA VAL A 141 5.84 -7.56 7.05
C VAL A 141 7.35 -7.77 7.14
N CYS A 142 8.14 -6.71 7.32
CA CYS A 142 9.58 -6.83 7.56
C CYS A 142 9.86 -7.73 8.78
N PHE A 143 9.19 -7.49 9.91
CA PHE A 143 9.38 -8.33 11.09
C PHE A 143 8.88 -9.76 10.89
N ALA A 144 7.81 -9.96 10.10
CA ALA A 144 7.38 -11.30 9.71
C ALA A 144 8.40 -12.03 8.82
N GLN A 145 9.14 -11.31 7.96
CA GLN A 145 10.26 -11.86 7.20
C GLN A 145 11.45 -12.18 8.10
N ALA A 146 11.76 -11.32 9.07
CA ALA A 146 12.82 -11.56 10.06
C ALA A 146 12.54 -12.85 10.86
N LYS A 147 11.30 -13.04 11.36
CA LYS A 147 10.87 -14.27 12.04
C LYS A 147 11.01 -15.55 11.20
N LYS A 148 11.04 -15.42 9.88
CA LYS A 148 11.24 -16.53 8.92
C LYS A 148 12.71 -16.71 8.53
N GLY A 149 13.62 -15.89 9.05
CA GLY A 149 15.06 -15.97 8.77
C GLY A 149 15.51 -15.31 7.45
N PHE A 150 14.67 -14.47 6.81
CA PHE A 150 15.01 -13.86 5.51
C PHE A 150 16.25 -12.97 5.53
N TYR A 151 16.64 -12.44 6.70
CA TYR A 151 17.74 -11.47 6.82
C TYR A 151 19.04 -12.06 7.37
N GLY A 152 19.15 -13.39 7.39
CA GLY A 152 20.33 -14.13 7.86
C GLY A 152 20.28 -14.48 9.34
N GLU A 153 21.44 -14.81 9.90
CA GLU A 153 21.57 -15.24 11.30
C GLU A 153 21.52 -14.07 12.28
N ASP A 154 20.80 -14.28 13.39
CA ASP A 154 20.54 -13.26 14.41
C ASP A 154 21.62 -13.23 15.51
N TYR A 155 22.65 -14.08 15.41
CA TYR A 155 23.76 -14.24 16.36
C TYR A 155 23.33 -14.24 17.84
N GLN A 156 22.18 -14.86 18.15
CA GLN A 156 21.59 -14.93 19.49
C GLN A 156 21.34 -13.55 20.15
N ARG A 157 21.13 -12.49 19.37
CA ARG A 157 20.89 -11.14 19.88
C ARG A 157 19.79 -10.39 19.13
N LEU A 158 18.82 -9.86 19.88
CA LEU A 158 17.86 -8.88 19.39
C LEU A 158 18.14 -7.53 20.05
N ASP A 159 18.83 -6.65 19.34
CA ASP A 159 19.06 -5.26 19.75
C ASP A 159 18.58 -4.26 18.68
N GLY A 160 18.73 -2.97 18.97
CA GLY A 160 18.34 -1.92 18.03
C GLY A 160 19.09 -1.99 16.71
N SER A 161 20.39 -2.32 16.71
CA SER A 161 21.19 -2.41 15.48
C SER A 161 20.69 -3.52 14.55
N THR A 162 20.33 -4.68 15.09
CA THR A 162 19.75 -5.80 14.32
C THR A 162 18.42 -5.39 13.68
N VAL A 163 17.51 -4.80 14.45
CA VAL A 163 16.20 -4.36 13.93
C VAL A 163 16.35 -3.29 12.85
N MET A 164 17.23 -2.31 13.06
CA MET A 164 17.50 -1.26 12.07
C MET A 164 18.14 -1.82 10.79
N LYS A 165 19.02 -2.82 10.91
CA LYS A 165 19.59 -3.54 9.75
C LYS A 165 18.48 -4.20 8.93
N TRP A 166 17.54 -4.90 9.56
CA TRP A 166 16.42 -5.56 8.86
C TRP A 166 15.53 -4.57 8.13
N LEU A 167 15.18 -3.45 8.76
CA LEU A 167 14.40 -2.39 8.11
C LEU A 167 15.13 -1.78 6.91
N ARG A 168 16.45 -1.58 7.02
CA ARG A 168 17.26 -1.12 5.89
C ARG A 168 17.26 -2.13 4.73
N LEU A 169 17.49 -3.42 5.02
CA LEU A 169 17.45 -4.47 4.00
C LEU A 169 16.08 -4.58 3.33
N TYR A 170 15.00 -4.45 4.11
CA TYR A 170 13.65 -4.43 3.57
C TYR A 170 13.43 -3.26 2.60
N ILE A 171 13.95 -2.07 2.92
CA ILE A 171 13.87 -0.89 2.06
C ILE A 171 14.66 -1.10 0.76
N GLU A 172 15.88 -1.63 0.84
CA GLU A 172 16.71 -1.94 -0.32
C GLU A 172 15.99 -2.91 -1.27
N ASP A 173 15.46 -4.01 -0.74
CA ASP A 173 14.69 -5.02 -1.47
C ASP A 173 13.38 -4.44 -2.05
N LYS A 174 12.69 -3.54 -1.32
CA LYS A 174 11.54 -2.79 -1.84
C LYS A 174 11.93 -1.93 -3.03
N HIS A 175 13.03 -1.18 -2.95
CA HIS A 175 13.48 -0.32 -4.04
C HIS A 175 13.83 -1.13 -5.29
N GLU A 176 14.48 -2.27 -5.12
CA GLU A 176 14.79 -3.19 -6.22
C GLU A 176 13.52 -3.73 -6.88
N ARG A 177 12.54 -4.21 -6.10
CA ARG A 177 11.24 -4.68 -6.64
C ARG A 177 10.52 -3.60 -7.43
N LEU A 178 10.44 -2.39 -6.89
CA LEU A 178 9.78 -1.27 -7.57
C LEU A 178 10.52 -0.89 -8.85
N ALA A 179 11.85 -0.81 -8.82
CA ALA A 179 12.66 -0.51 -10.01
C ALA A 179 12.45 -1.57 -11.11
N ASN A 180 12.50 -2.86 -10.76
CA ASN A 180 12.26 -3.96 -11.70
C ASN A 180 10.86 -3.90 -12.31
N LYS A 181 9.85 -3.55 -11.50
CA LYS A 181 8.48 -3.38 -11.97
C LYS A 181 8.33 -2.20 -12.93
N HIS A 182 8.94 -1.05 -12.62
CA HIS A 182 8.93 0.11 -13.50
C HIS A 182 9.62 -0.19 -14.83
N TYR A 183 10.79 -0.84 -14.78
CA TYR A 183 11.50 -1.28 -15.98
C TYR A 183 10.65 -2.23 -16.83
N SER A 184 10.03 -3.24 -16.22
CA SER A 184 9.14 -4.17 -16.92
C SER A 184 7.97 -3.46 -17.60
N ASN A 185 7.30 -2.54 -16.89
CA ASN A 185 6.20 -1.74 -17.45
C ASN A 185 6.66 -0.86 -18.63
N GLU A 186 7.85 -0.27 -18.53
CA GLU A 186 8.40 0.58 -19.59
C GLU A 186 8.75 -0.23 -20.84
N VAL A 187 9.36 -1.41 -20.68
CA VAL A 187 9.64 -2.34 -21.78
C VAL A 187 8.34 -2.75 -22.48
N GLN A 188 7.31 -3.12 -21.72
CA GLN A 188 5.99 -3.48 -22.28
C GLN A 188 5.35 -2.30 -23.03
N TYR A 189 5.45 -1.09 -22.48
CA TYR A 189 4.94 0.11 -23.14
C TYR A 189 5.66 0.45 -24.45
N LYS A 190 7.00 0.27 -24.50
CA LYS A 190 7.80 0.47 -25.71
C LYS A 190 7.53 -0.62 -26.75
N ALA A 191 7.48 -1.89 -26.36
CA ALA A 191 7.12 -2.99 -27.25
C ALA A 191 5.71 -2.81 -27.85
N GLY A 192 4.75 -2.34 -27.04
CA GLY A 192 3.40 -2.02 -27.50
C GLY A 192 3.30 -0.80 -28.42
N LYS A 193 4.33 0.07 -28.50
CA LYS A 193 4.42 1.14 -29.50
C LYS A 193 4.99 0.67 -30.83
N GLU A 194 5.80 -0.38 -30.85
CA GLU A 194 6.30 -1.01 -32.09
C GLU A 194 5.20 -1.81 -32.79
N MET A 195 4.21 -2.33 -32.06
CA MET A 195 2.91 -2.72 -32.61
C MET A 195 2.09 -1.46 -32.98
N GLY A 196 2.34 -0.95 -34.19
CA GLY A 196 1.40 -0.21 -35.04
C GLY A 196 0.47 0.82 -34.40
N ARG A 197 0.82 2.10 -34.55
CA ARG A 197 -0.07 3.27 -34.38
C ARG A 197 -1.27 3.29 -35.36
N SER A 198 -1.40 2.30 -36.24
CA SER A 198 -2.42 2.21 -37.31
C SER A 198 -3.73 1.57 -36.86
N GLU A 199 -3.81 0.94 -35.68
CA GLU A 199 -5.04 0.24 -35.23
C GLU A 199 -5.72 0.89 -34.00
N ARG A 200 -5.10 1.89 -33.37
CA ARG A 200 -5.67 2.59 -32.21
C ARG A 200 -6.63 3.72 -32.60
N GLY A 201 -7.65 3.37 -33.38
CA GLY A 201 -8.95 3.99 -33.20
C GLY A 201 -9.63 3.35 -31.98
N GLU A 202 -9.06 3.48 -30.78
CA GLU A 202 -9.69 2.93 -29.58
C GLU A 202 -10.93 3.80 -29.27
N SER A 203 -12.08 3.34 -29.76
CA SER A 203 -13.39 3.89 -29.39
C SER A 203 -13.51 3.95 -27.87
N LEU A 204 -14.13 5.01 -27.34
CA LEU A 204 -14.48 5.17 -25.92
C LEU A 204 -15.12 3.89 -25.32
N LYS A 205 -15.81 3.11 -26.14
CA LYS A 205 -16.36 1.80 -25.80
C LYS A 205 -15.29 0.77 -25.39
N VAL A 206 -14.14 0.75 -26.04
CA VAL A 206 -13.01 -0.15 -25.73
C VAL A 206 -12.32 0.27 -24.43
N PHE A 207 -12.25 1.58 -24.15
CA PHE A 207 -11.77 2.09 -22.86
C PHE A 207 -12.71 1.69 -21.71
N LEU A 208 -14.03 1.84 -21.91
CA LEU A 208 -15.06 1.43 -20.96
C LEU A 208 -15.12 -0.10 -20.78
N ASP A 209 -14.94 -0.89 -21.84
CA ASP A 209 -14.89 -2.37 -21.77
C ASP A 209 -13.63 -2.86 -21.03
N LYS A 210 -12.48 -2.19 -21.18
CA LYS A 210 -11.27 -2.49 -20.39
C LYS A 210 -11.45 -2.15 -18.91
N ALA A 211 -12.12 -1.03 -18.60
CA ALA A 211 -12.43 -0.63 -17.23
C ALA A 211 -13.42 -1.60 -16.56
N THR A 212 -14.49 -1.99 -17.26
CA THR A 212 -15.49 -2.95 -16.76
C THR A 212 -14.97 -4.38 -16.68
N GLY A 213 -14.12 -4.83 -17.61
CA GLY A 213 -13.48 -6.14 -17.57
C GLY A 213 -12.52 -6.30 -16.37
N ALA A 214 -11.83 -5.23 -15.97
CA ALA A 214 -10.99 -5.23 -14.77
C ALA A 214 -11.83 -5.34 -13.48
N VAL A 215 -13.01 -4.70 -13.44
CA VAL A 215 -13.97 -4.80 -12.33
C VAL A 215 -14.52 -6.23 -12.19
N LEU A 216 -14.86 -6.89 -13.29
CA LEU A 216 -15.35 -8.27 -13.28
C LEU A 216 -14.28 -9.28 -12.81
N LEU A 217 -13.00 -9.06 -13.17
CA LEU A 217 -11.88 -9.90 -12.68
C LEU A 217 -11.58 -9.70 -11.19
N MET A 218 -11.92 -8.54 -10.62
CA MET A 218 -11.85 -8.32 -9.18
C MET A 218 -13.00 -8.99 -8.43
N GLN A 219 -14.22 -8.96 -8.99
CA GLN A 219 -15.40 -9.63 -8.42
C GLN A 219 -15.31 -11.16 -8.48
N ALA A 220 -14.81 -11.73 -9.58
CA ALA A 220 -14.62 -13.18 -9.73
C ALA A 220 -13.57 -13.77 -8.76
N ASN A 221 -12.65 -12.94 -8.24
CA ASN A 221 -11.66 -13.35 -7.23
C ASN A 221 -12.14 -13.12 -5.79
N SER A 222 -13.20 -12.34 -5.57
CA SER A 222 -13.86 -12.23 -4.25
C SER A 222 -14.88 -13.33 -3.99
N GLU A 223 -15.43 -13.95 -5.04
CA GLU A 223 -16.45 -15.02 -4.92
C GLU A 223 -15.88 -16.45 -4.82
N LYS A 224 -14.56 -16.61 -5.00
CA LYS A 224 -13.86 -17.91 -4.88
C LYS A 224 -13.17 -18.13 -3.52
N LYS A 225 -13.62 -17.47 -2.46
CA LYS A 225 -13.12 -17.67 -1.10
C LYS A 225 -14.21 -18.10 -0.13
#